data_AF-A0A8X6WN49-F1
#
_entry.id   AF-A0A8X6WN49-F1
#
_cell.length_a   1.000
_cell.length_b   1.000
_cell.length_c   1.000
_cell.angle_alpha   90.00
_cell.angle_beta   90.00
_cell.angle_gamma   90.00
#
_symmetry.space_group_name_H-M   'P 1'
#
loop_
_entity.id
_entity.type
_entity.pdbx_description
1 polymer ?
#
loop_
_entity_poly.entity_id
_entity_poly.type
_entity_poly.pdbx_seq_one_letter_code
_entity_poly.pdbx_strand_id
1 'polypeptide(L)'
;MEGGPRPMSAEKPVDIVCKSAGSKPPAVISWWMGSSRLKHNKDTVSADGNFTSSVLTFRPSIEDNGRQLTCRAENPLIAGSALDDTWDLEIHSSPCVRAMDGQPELGLSSNGFSTIL
;
A
#
# COMPACT_ATOMS: atom_id res chain seq x y z
N MET A 1 -2.41 4.59 -17.56
CA MET A 1 -2.73 3.14 -17.49
C MET A 1 -1.76 2.58 -16.46
N GLU A 2 -2.04 2.83 -15.18
CA GLU A 2 -1.22 2.29 -14.09
C GLU A 2 -1.64 0.85 -13.85
N GLY A 3 -0.67 -0.06 -13.91
CA GLY A 3 -0.89 -1.46 -13.58
C GLY A 3 -1.14 -1.59 -12.09
N GLY A 4 -2.11 -2.43 -11.73
CA GLY A 4 -2.41 -2.73 -10.34
C GLY A 4 -1.20 -3.33 -9.57
N PRO A 5 -1.33 -3.46 -8.25
CA PRO A 5 -0.28 -4.05 -7.42
C PRO A 5 0.08 -5.46 -7.90
N ARG A 6 1.35 -5.84 -7.77
CA ARG A 6 1.81 -7.17 -8.17
C ARG A 6 1.24 -8.22 -7.22
N PRO A 7 1.05 -9.47 -7.69
CA PRO A 7 0.61 -10.55 -6.82
C PRO A 7 1.55 -10.75 -5.63
N MET A 8 0.96 -10.95 -4.46
CA MET A 8 1.64 -11.11 -3.19
C MET A 8 1.64 -12.58 -2.75
N SER A 9 2.54 -12.98 -1.86
CA SER A 9 2.57 -14.36 -1.36
C SER A 9 1.87 -14.48 -0.01
N ALA A 10 1.08 -15.55 0.16
CA ALA A 10 0.41 -15.82 1.44
C ALA A 10 1.43 -16.01 2.59
N GLU A 11 1.08 -15.55 3.78
CA GLU A 11 1.88 -15.61 5.02
C GLU A 11 3.23 -14.86 4.97
N LYS A 12 3.52 -14.16 3.87
CA LYS A 12 4.72 -13.33 3.73
C LYS A 12 4.36 -11.87 4.04
N PRO A 13 4.98 -11.21 5.04
CA PRO A 13 4.82 -9.79 5.24
C PRO A 13 5.33 -9.04 4.00
N VAL A 14 4.52 -8.11 3.52
CA VAL A 14 4.83 -7.24 2.40
C VAL A 14 4.61 -5.80 2.81
N ASP A 15 5.49 -4.93 2.31
CA ASP A 15 5.39 -3.50 2.51
C ASP A 15 4.76 -2.87 1.26
N ILE A 16 3.60 -2.25 1.45
CA ILE A 16 2.85 -1.62 0.38
C ILE A 16 2.94 -0.11 0.52
N VAL A 17 3.34 0.57 -0.54
CA VAL A 17 3.70 1.99 -0.48
C VAL A 17 2.66 2.80 -1.21
N CYS A 18 1.93 3.67 -0.53
CA CYS A 18 1.05 4.65 -1.17
C CYS A 18 1.71 6.02 -1.17
N LYS A 19 1.82 6.65 -2.33
CA LYS A 19 2.38 7.98 -2.52
C LYS A 19 1.31 8.91 -3.03
N SER A 20 1.24 10.08 -2.44
CA SER A 20 0.41 11.17 -2.91
C SER A 20 1.25 12.41 -3.18
N ALA A 21 0.99 13.02 -4.33
CA ALA A 21 1.70 14.17 -4.88
C ALA A 21 0.71 15.32 -5.10
N GLY A 22 1.14 16.56 -4.90
CA GLY A 22 0.36 17.75 -5.30
C GLY A 22 -0.47 18.40 -4.19
N SER A 23 -0.56 17.77 -3.02
CA SER A 23 -1.28 18.33 -1.87
C SER A 23 -0.43 19.35 -1.09
N LYS A 24 -0.95 20.57 -0.90
CA LYS A 24 -0.44 21.55 0.08
C LYS A 24 -1.59 21.90 1.04
N PRO A 25 -1.51 21.54 2.34
CA PRO A 25 -0.42 20.88 3.07
C PRO A 25 -0.31 19.38 2.70
N PRO A 26 0.71 18.65 3.19
CA PRO A 26 0.85 17.23 2.89
C PRO A 26 -0.43 16.44 3.19
N ALA A 27 -0.85 15.62 2.21
CA ALA A 27 -2.06 14.81 2.35
C ALA A 27 -1.88 13.76 3.45
N VAL A 28 -2.96 13.45 4.16
CA VAL A 28 -3.04 12.36 5.13
C VAL A 28 -3.45 11.09 4.39
N ILE A 29 -2.61 10.06 4.45
CA ILE A 29 -2.86 8.78 3.81
C ILE A 29 -3.41 7.79 4.84
N SER A 30 -4.51 7.13 4.51
CA SER A 30 -5.17 6.11 5.32
C SER A 30 -5.42 4.85 4.51
N TRP A 31 -5.23 3.70 5.14
CA TRP A 31 -5.38 2.40 4.51
C TRP A 31 -6.67 1.72 4.94
N TRP A 32 -7.39 1.15 3.98
CA TRP A 32 -8.66 0.50 4.18
C TRP A 32 -8.65 -0.84 3.45
N MET A 33 -9.28 -1.85 4.04
CA MET A 33 -9.46 -3.17 3.43
C MET A 33 -10.94 -3.49 3.47
N GLY A 34 -11.59 -3.40 2.31
CA GLY A 34 -13.05 -3.35 2.21
C GLY A 34 -13.60 -2.22 3.08
N SER A 35 -14.20 -2.57 4.21
CA SER A 35 -14.80 -1.61 5.17
C SER A 35 -13.93 -1.37 6.42
N SER A 36 -12.81 -2.07 6.56
CA SER A 36 -11.97 -2.06 7.76
C SER A 36 -10.75 -1.16 7.60
N ARG A 37 -10.55 -0.21 8.52
CA ARG A 37 -9.37 0.66 8.52
C ARG A 37 -8.15 -0.08 9.08
N LEU A 38 -7.06 -0.10 8.31
CA LEU A 38 -5.77 -0.63 8.74
C LEU A 38 -4.98 0.46 9.47
N LYS A 39 -4.30 0.09 10.56
CA LYS A 39 -3.53 1.02 11.41
C LYS A 39 -2.02 0.74 11.41
N HIS A 40 -1.58 -0.34 10.76
CA HIS A 40 -0.17 -0.75 10.72
C HIS A 40 0.59 -0.09 9.56
N ASN A 41 0.41 1.23 9.43
CA ASN A 41 1.04 2.02 8.39
C ASN A 41 2.02 3.04 8.99
N LYS A 42 3.08 3.33 8.23
CA LYS A 42 4.09 4.32 8.53
C LYS A 42 4.03 5.41 7.48
N ASP A 43 3.42 6.54 7.82
CA ASP A 43 3.45 7.75 7.00
C ASP A 43 4.82 8.44 7.06
N THR A 44 5.20 9.05 5.95
CA THR A 44 6.47 9.75 5.75
C THR A 44 6.22 10.85 4.74
N VAL A 45 6.32 12.10 5.20
CA VAL A 45 6.24 13.27 4.32
C VAL A 45 7.63 13.56 3.78
N SER A 46 7.71 13.84 2.48
CA SER A 46 8.97 14.25 1.85
C SER A 46 9.45 15.58 2.45
N ALA A 47 10.77 15.79 2.52
CA ALA A 47 11.35 17.00 3.12
C ALA A 47 10.85 18.31 2.47
N ASP A 48 10.51 18.25 1.18
CA ASP A 48 9.94 19.36 0.41
C ASP A 48 8.45 19.62 0.70
N GLY A 49 7.78 18.70 1.41
CA GLY A 49 6.34 18.78 1.70
C GLY A 49 5.41 18.58 0.49
N ASN A 50 5.98 18.37 -0.70
CA ASN A 50 5.21 18.21 -1.94
C ASN A 50 4.65 16.81 -2.17
N PHE A 51 5.16 15.82 -1.42
CA PHE A 51 4.75 14.42 -1.51
C PHE A 51 4.59 13.82 -0.12
N THR A 52 3.49 13.10 0.10
CA THR A 52 3.32 12.21 1.25
C THR A 52 3.46 10.77 0.78
N SER A 53 4.26 9.97 1.46
CA SER A 53 4.34 8.53 1.25
C SER A 53 3.86 7.81 2.51
N SER A 54 3.17 6.69 2.36
CA SER A 54 2.73 5.85 3.47
C SER A 54 3.10 4.41 3.17
N VAL A 55 3.71 3.73 4.12
CA VAL A 55 4.15 2.35 4.00
C VAL A 55 3.31 1.49 4.92
N LEU A 56 2.41 0.69 4.36
CA LEU A 56 1.60 -0.29 5.10
C LEU A 56 2.32 -1.63 5.12
N THR A 57 2.66 -2.12 6.29
CA THR A 57 3.18 -3.48 6.45
C THR A 57 2.00 -4.42 6.68
N PHE A 58 1.63 -5.19 5.66
CA PHE A 58 0.51 -6.12 5.70
C PHE A 58 0.99 -7.56 5.51
N ARG A 59 0.34 -8.50 6.18
CA ARG A 59 0.59 -9.95 6.03
C ARG A 59 -0.59 -10.58 5.31
N PRO A 60 -0.57 -10.65 3.97
CA PRO A 60 -1.63 -11.30 3.20
C PRO A 60 -1.79 -12.77 3.59
N SER A 61 -3.03 -13.19 3.79
CA SER A 61 -3.41 -14.59 3.98
C SER A 61 -4.08 -15.11 2.72
N ILE A 62 -4.12 -16.43 2.51
CA ILE A 62 -4.84 -17.00 1.35
C ILE A 62 -6.34 -16.65 1.39
N GLU A 63 -6.89 -16.38 2.58
CA GLU A 63 -8.25 -15.91 2.81
C GLU A 63 -8.48 -14.45 2.42
N ASP A 64 -7.40 -13.66 2.32
CA ASP A 64 -7.45 -12.28 1.87
C ASP A 64 -7.39 -12.17 0.34
N ASN A 65 -7.23 -13.29 -0.37
CA ASN A 65 -7.19 -13.30 -1.83
C ASN A 65 -8.54 -12.84 -2.39
N GLY A 66 -8.52 -11.86 -3.27
CA GLY A 66 -9.73 -11.21 -3.79
C GLY A 66 -10.32 -10.13 -2.86
N ARG A 67 -9.61 -9.75 -1.78
CA ARG A 67 -10.00 -8.59 -0.97
C ARG A 67 -9.64 -7.30 -1.71
N GLN A 68 -10.43 -6.26 -1.46
CA GLN A 68 -10.13 -4.93 -1.96
C GLN A 68 -9.34 -4.13 -0.94
N LEU A 69 -8.10 -3.78 -1.28
CA LEU A 69 -7.31 -2.83 -0.51
C LEU A 69 -7.50 -1.45 -1.13
N THR A 70 -7.71 -0.45 -0.28
CA THR A 70 -7.95 0.93 -0.68
C THR A 70 -6.98 1.84 0.07
N CYS A 71 -6.16 2.60 -0.67
CA CYS A 71 -5.46 3.74 -0.09
C CYS A 71 -6.32 4.99 -0.29
N ARG A 72 -6.58 5.70 0.79
CA ARG A 72 -7.26 6.99 0.78
C ARG A 72 -6.28 8.10 1.15
N ALA A 73 -6.06 9.04 0.24
CA ALA A 73 -5.29 10.26 0.47
C ALA A 73 -6.24 11.46 0.61
N GLU A 74 -6.11 12.25 1.68
CA GLU A 74 -6.98 13.40 1.94
C GLU A 74 -6.17 14.65 2.29
N ASN A 75 -6.57 15.82 1.79
CA ASN A 75 -5.95 17.09 2.16
C ASN A 75 -6.70 17.69 3.37
N PRO A 76 -6.03 17.91 4.52
CA PRO A 76 -6.68 18.42 5.71
C PRO A 76 -7.22 19.86 5.59
N LEU A 77 -6.78 20.64 4.59
CA LEU A 77 -7.32 21.99 4.33
C LEU A 77 -8.48 22.01 3.34
N ILE A 78 -8.70 20.94 2.56
CA ILE A 78 -9.73 20.89 1.52
C ILE A 78 -10.70 19.77 1.86
N ALA A 79 -11.82 20.14 2.50
CA ALA A 79 -12.87 19.19 2.80
C ALA A 79 -13.40 18.55 1.51
N GLY A 80 -13.40 17.21 1.46
CA GLY A 80 -13.88 16.45 0.30
C GLY A 80 -12.83 16.20 -0.79
N SER A 81 -11.56 16.58 -0.59
CA SER A 81 -10.48 16.23 -1.53
C SER A 81 -9.96 14.80 -1.36
N ALA A 82 -10.67 13.96 -0.61
CA ALA A 82 -10.25 12.59 -0.35
C ALA A 82 -10.32 11.79 -1.65
N LEU A 83 -9.17 11.30 -2.09
CA LEU A 83 -9.04 10.40 -3.22
C LEU A 83 -8.79 8.99 -2.69
N ASP A 84 -9.59 8.04 -3.15
CA ASP A 84 -9.37 6.63 -2.89
C ASP A 84 -8.94 5.91 -4.16
N ASP A 85 -7.95 5.03 -3.99
CA ASP A 85 -7.47 4.15 -5.03
C ASP A 85 -7.60 2.73 -4.49
N THR A 86 -8.36 1.88 -5.21
CA THR A 86 -8.80 0.56 -4.74
C THR A 86 -8.33 -0.54 -5.69
N TRP A 87 -7.84 -1.64 -5.13
CA TRP A 87 -7.28 -2.74 -5.89
C TRP A 87 -7.65 -4.08 -5.29
N ASP A 88 -7.82 -5.07 -6.16
CA ASP A 88 -8.03 -6.45 -5.78
C ASP A 88 -6.68 -7.09 -5.41
N LEU A 89 -6.61 -7.69 -4.23
CA LEU A 89 -5.42 -8.36 -3.74
C LEU A 89 -5.31 -9.75 -4.37
N GLU A 90 -4.32 -9.93 -5.25
CA GLU A 90 -3.98 -11.24 -5.77
C GLU A 90 -2.91 -11.89 -4.88
N ILE A 91 -3.30 -12.93 -4.13
CA ILE A 91 -2.44 -13.61 -3.17
C ILE A 91 -2.25 -15.06 -3.61
N HIS A 92 -1.00 -15.41 -3.92
CA HIS A 92 -0.63 -16.75 -4.30
C HIS A 92 -0.02 -17.51 -3.10
N SER A 93 -0.49 -18.72 -2.86
CA SER A 93 0.21 -19.65 -1.95
C SER A 93 1.21 -20.45 -2.79
N SER A 94 2.48 -20.04 -2.80
CA SER A 94 3.54 -20.95 -3.19
C SER A 94 3.85 -21.84 -1.99
N PRO A 95 3.91 -23.17 -2.14
CA PRO A 95 4.28 -24.03 -1.03
C PRO A 95 5.66 -23.60 -0.56
N CYS A 96 5.77 -23.36 0.75
CA CYS A 96 7.04 -23.06 1.41
C CYS A 96 7.95 -24.28 1.25
N VAL A 97 8.62 -24.40 0.10
CA VAL A 97 9.81 -25.22 0.00
C VAL A 97 10.80 -24.53 0.92
N ARG A 98 11.19 -25.24 1.96
CA ARG A 98 12.16 -24.84 2.96
C ARG A 98 13.51 -24.67 2.27
N ALA A 99 13.66 -23.61 1.49
CA ALA A 99 14.90 -23.21 0.88
C ALA A 99 15.75 -22.61 1.99
N MET A 100 16.65 -23.43 2.53
CA MET A 100 17.85 -22.92 3.18
C MET A 100 18.72 -22.34 2.07
N ASP A 101 18.38 -21.15 1.61
CA ASP A 101 19.21 -20.39 0.68
C ASP A 101 19.20 -18.93 1.12
N GLY A 102 20.38 -18.44 1.47
CA GLY A 102 20.58 -17.09 1.96
C GLY A 102 20.45 -16.10 0.83
N GLN A 103 19.23 -15.62 0.58
CA GLN A 103 19.02 -14.47 -0.28
C GLN A 103 18.49 -13.31 0.57
N PRO A 104 19.25 -12.19 0.71
CA PRO A 104 18.66 -10.93 1.10
C PRO A 104 17.80 -10.49 -0.09
N GLU A 105 16.54 -10.94 -0.11
CA GLU A 105 15.55 -10.49 -1.07
C GLU A 105 15.22 -9.02 -0.74
N LEU A 106 16.12 -8.11 -1.11
CA LEU A 106 15.82 -6.71 -1.36
C LEU A 106 14.96 -6.64 -2.64
N GLY A 107 13.85 -7.39 -2.63
CA GLY A 107 12.77 -7.25 -3.59
C GLY A 107 12.02 -6.00 -3.20
N LEU A 108 12.53 -4.84 -3.65
CA LEU A 108 11.71 -3.66 -3.85
C LEU A 108 10.68 -4.02 -4.94
N SER A 109 9.72 -4.90 -4.64
CA SER A 109 8.51 -5.00 -5.43
C SER A 109 7.78 -3.70 -5.15
N SER A 110 7.97 -2.73 -6.04
CA SER A 110 7.33 -1.43 -6.03
C SER A 110 5.81 -1.63 -6.18
N ASN A 111 5.15 -2.12 -5.13
CA ASN A 111 3.71 -2.09 -4.95
C ASN A 111 3.38 -0.66 -4.51
N GLY A 112 3.59 0.24 -5.45
CA GLY A 112 3.46 1.67 -5.31
C GLY A 112 2.07 2.09 -5.75
N PHE A 113 1.29 2.68 -4.86
CA PHE A 113 0.08 3.39 -5.22
C PHE A 113 0.42 4.85 -5.46
N SER A 114 -0.11 5.45 -6.50
CA SER A 114 0.17 6.83 -6.86
C SER A 114 -1.14 7.62 -6.94
N THR A 115 -1.55 8.19 -5.81
CA THR A 115 -2.77 9.00 -5.72
C THR A 115 -2.41 10.48 -5.85
N ILE A 116 -2.54 11.04 -7.05
CA ILE A 116 -2.23 12.46 -7.31
C ILE A 116 -3.43 13.30 -6.86
N LEU A 117 -3.17 14.27 -5.97
CA LEU A 117 -4.17 15.11 -5.31
C LEU A 117 -3.96 16.59 -5.68
#